data_AF-A0AAN8X850-F1
#
_entry.id   AF-A0AAN8X850-F1
#
_cell.length_a   1.000
_cell.length_b   1.000
_cell.length_c   1.000
_cell.angle_alpha   90.00
_cell.angle_beta   90.00
_cell.angle_gamma   90.00
#
_symmetry.space_group_name_H-M   'P 1'
#
loop_
_entity.id
_entity.type
_entity.pdbx_description
1 polymer ?
#
loop_
_entity_poly.entity_id
_entity_poly.type
_entity_poly.pdbx_seq_one_letter_code
_entity_poly.pdbx_strand_id
1 'polypeptide(L)'
;MIGAWVCAASCGIMVARYYKKTWLQHKSCGIDQWFHLHRFFMGLTWGLTVAGFVLIAYYLRGWTEIRPQDNPHAIIGIVSVGLCFIQPFMALCRCSPTHKNRPIFNWFHWFVGNSAQILGLTSIFFGLQLFGSPTWTWFILIVFIAFHCVVHLILSVGQCVSDSKADTSNNVFPMKEMNGSRNPLHPVDKRMDAPKT
;
A
#
# COMPACT_ATOMS: atom_id res chain seq x y z
N MET A 1 -9.14 15.23 -4.83
CA MET A 1 -9.22 13.77 -5.01
C MET A 1 -8.07 13.24 -5.85
N ILE A 2 -7.91 13.67 -7.11
CA ILE A 2 -6.92 13.11 -8.06
C ILE A 2 -5.50 13.00 -7.45
N GLY A 3 -4.92 14.08 -6.92
CA GLY A 3 -3.57 14.02 -6.34
C GLY A 3 -3.42 13.08 -5.13
N ALA A 4 -4.49 12.86 -4.35
CA ALA A 4 -4.48 11.92 -3.24
C ALA A 4 -4.38 10.47 -3.73
N TRP A 5 -5.18 10.11 -4.73
CA TRP A 5 -5.27 8.74 -5.26
C TRP A 5 -4.17 8.42 -6.27
N VAL A 6 -3.86 9.35 -7.16
CA VAL A 6 -2.84 9.19 -8.20
C VAL A 6 -1.45 9.27 -7.59
N CYS A 7 -1.16 10.29 -6.77
CA CYS A 7 0.20 10.48 -6.27
C CYS A 7 0.40 9.84 -4.89
N ALA A 8 -0.31 10.32 -3.86
CA ALA A 8 -0.03 9.92 -2.49
C ALA A 8 -0.29 8.43 -2.23
N ALA A 9 -1.42 7.90 -2.71
CA ALA A 9 -1.77 6.50 -2.52
C ALA A 9 -0.82 5.55 -3.27
N SER A 10 -0.53 5.85 -4.54
CA SER A 10 0.44 5.09 -5.37
C SER A 10 1.83 5.06 -4.73
N CYS A 11 2.35 6.22 -4.29
CA CYS A 11 3.63 6.30 -3.59
C CYS A 11 3.62 5.48 -2.30
N GLY A 12 2.56 5.59 -1.49
CA GLY A 12 2.47 4.85 -0.23
C GLY A 12 2.39 3.33 -0.43
N ILE A 13 1.70 2.85 -1.47
CA ILE A 13 1.65 1.41 -1.82
C ILE A 13 3.03 0.94 -2.32
N MET A 14 3.69 1.72 -3.17
CA MET A 14 5.01 1.41 -3.71
C MET A 14 6.05 1.28 -2.58
N VAL A 15 6.07 2.23 -1.64
CA VAL A 15 6.93 2.20 -0.45
C VAL A 15 6.70 0.94 0.38
N ALA A 16 5.43 0.61 0.66
CA ALA A 16 5.10 -0.58 1.44
C ALA A 16 5.45 -1.89 0.72
N ARG A 17 5.53 -1.91 -0.61
CA ARG A 17 5.80 -3.12 -1.38
C ARG A 17 7.30 -3.38 -1.55
N TYR A 18 8.05 -2.38 -1.99
CA TYR A 18 9.43 -2.57 -2.45
C TYR A 18 10.50 -2.12 -1.46
N TYR A 19 10.18 -1.18 -0.57
CA TYR A 19 11.20 -0.53 0.26
C TYR A 19 11.37 -1.16 1.65
N LYS A 20 10.73 -2.32 1.91
CA LYS A 20 10.82 -3.01 3.21
C LYS A 20 12.26 -3.40 3.58
N LYS A 21 13.10 -3.72 2.60
CA LYS A 21 14.49 -4.18 2.80
C LYS A 21 15.54 -3.07 2.60
N THR A 22 15.15 -1.88 2.16
CA THR A 22 16.08 -0.82 1.74
C THR A 22 16.80 -0.14 2.91
N TRP A 23 16.10 0.08 4.02
CA TRP A 23 16.61 0.84 5.16
C TRP A 23 16.63 0.02 6.46
N LEU A 24 17.13 -1.21 6.39
CA LEU A 24 17.20 -2.11 7.57
C LEU A 24 18.16 -1.59 8.65
N GLN A 25 19.20 -0.84 8.27
CA GLN A 25 20.22 -0.29 9.17
C GLN A 25 19.84 1.07 9.78
N HIS A 26 18.88 1.77 9.18
CA HIS A 26 18.45 3.10 9.64
C HIS A 26 17.02 3.00 10.16
N LYS A 27 16.88 2.74 11.47
CA LYS A 27 15.60 2.84 12.17
C LYS A 27 15.48 4.23 12.78
N SER A 28 14.38 4.92 12.49
CA SER A 28 14.03 6.14 13.20
C SER A 28 13.03 5.75 14.30
N CYS A 29 13.31 6.10 15.56
CA CYS A 29 12.42 5.80 16.70
C CYS A 29 12.07 4.29 16.86
N GLY A 30 13.00 3.38 16.51
CA GLY A 30 12.80 1.92 16.64
C GLY A 30 11.86 1.29 15.62
N ILE A 31 11.35 2.08 14.67
CA ILE A 31 10.44 1.66 13.60
C ILE A 31 11.16 1.77 12.25
N ASP A 32 10.93 0.81 11.36
CA ASP A 32 11.51 0.85 10.02
C ASP A 32 11.04 2.08 9.23
N GLN A 33 11.95 2.73 8.51
CA GLN A 33 11.65 3.96 7.75
C GLN A 33 10.54 3.78 6.71
N TRP A 34 10.47 2.62 6.04
CA TRP A 34 9.41 2.31 5.07
C TRP A 34 8.02 2.40 5.72
N PHE A 35 7.88 2.00 6.98
CA PHE A 35 6.61 2.01 7.69
C PHE A 35 6.17 3.44 8.04
N HIS A 36 7.12 4.30 8.41
CA HIS A 36 6.86 5.73 8.60
C HIS A 36 6.42 6.41 7.32
N LEU A 37 7.15 6.17 6.23
CA LEU A 37 6.85 6.78 4.94
C LEU A 37 5.52 6.28 4.37
N HIS A 38 5.22 4.99 4.51
CA HIS A 38 3.92 4.43 4.17
C HIS A 38 2.79 5.08 4.98
N ARG A 39 2.94 5.18 6.31
CA ARG A 39 1.93 5.80 7.18
C ARG A 39 1.73 7.28 6.85
N PHE A 40 2.80 8.00 6.52
CA PHE A 40 2.74 9.39 6.09
C PHE A 40 1.92 9.55 4.80
N PHE A 41 2.25 8.79 3.75
CA PHE A 41 1.53 8.85 2.47
C PHE A 41 0.08 8.38 2.59
N MET A 42 -0.19 7.33 3.38
CA MET A 42 -1.56 6.85 3.62
C MET A 42 -2.36 7.84 4.46
N GLY A 43 -1.75 8.48 5.46
CA GLY A 43 -2.38 9.54 6.25
C GLY A 43 -2.72 10.76 5.38
N LEU A 44 -1.80 11.16 4.50
CA LEU A 44 -2.05 12.22 3.52
C LEU A 44 -3.18 11.85 2.56
N THR A 45 -3.18 10.62 2.04
CA THR A 45 -4.23 10.10 1.15
C THR A 45 -5.59 10.13 1.85
N TRP A 46 -5.66 9.63 3.08
CA TRP A 46 -6.88 9.56 3.87
C TRP A 46 -7.41 10.96 4.20
N GLY A 47 -6.56 11.86 4.68
CA GLY A 47 -6.93 13.24 5.01
C GLY A 47 -7.42 14.02 3.79
N LEU A 48 -6.69 13.94 2.67
CA LEU A 48 -7.13 14.56 1.41
C LEU A 48 -8.43 13.95 0.89
N THR A 49 -8.62 12.64 1.04
CA THR A 49 -9.86 11.92 0.66
C THR A 49 -11.05 12.42 1.47
N VAL A 50 -10.93 12.51 2.79
CA VAL A 50 -11.98 13.05 3.66
C VAL A 50 -12.28 14.50 3.29
N ALA A 51 -11.26 15.35 3.15
CA ALA A 51 -11.46 16.76 2.82
C ALA A 51 -12.21 16.94 1.48
N GLY A 52 -11.80 16.23 0.43
CA GLY A 52 -12.49 16.35 -0.86
C GLY A 52 -13.87 15.68 -0.88
N PHE A 53 -14.09 14.59 -0.13
CA PHE A 53 -15.43 14.03 0.02
C PHE A 53 -16.39 15.01 0.70
N VAL A 54 -15.94 15.67 1.78
CA VAL A 54 -16.72 16.73 2.46
C VAL A 54 -17.00 17.91 1.54
N LEU A 55 -16.02 18.36 0.75
CA LEU A 55 -16.21 19.41 -0.25
C LEU A 55 -17.27 19.05 -1.30
N ILE A 56 -17.25 17.80 -1.81
CA ILE A 56 -18.24 17.31 -2.76
C ILE A 56 -19.63 17.26 -2.12
N ALA A 57 -19.75 16.70 -0.92
CA ALA A 57 -21.02 16.61 -0.20
C ALA A 57 -21.61 17.99 0.12
N TYR A 58 -20.76 18.95 0.50
CA TYR A 58 -21.17 20.34 0.72
C TYR A 58 -21.66 21.01 -0.57
N TYR A 59 -20.96 20.81 -1.70
CA TYR A 59 -21.33 21.37 -2.99
C TYR A 59 -22.66 20.80 -3.51
N LEU A 60 -22.84 19.48 -3.40
CA LEU A 60 -24.06 18.81 -3.88
C LEU A 60 -25.27 19.00 -2.94
N ARG A 61 -25.06 19.48 -1.70
CA ARG A 61 -26.09 19.58 -0.64
C ARG A 61 -26.88 18.28 -0.41
N GLY A 62 -26.26 17.13 -0.69
CA GLY A 62 -26.94 15.84 -0.66
C GLY A 62 -26.32 14.84 -1.63
N TRP A 63 -27.14 13.92 -2.14
CA TRP A 63 -26.74 12.96 -3.15
C TRP A 63 -26.93 13.53 -4.57
N THR A 64 -26.25 12.94 -5.55
CA THR A 64 -26.46 13.30 -6.96
C THR A 64 -27.89 12.96 -7.39
N GLU A 65 -28.55 13.89 -8.08
CA GLU A 65 -29.87 13.67 -8.70
C GLU A 65 -29.78 12.80 -9.97
N ILE A 66 -28.56 12.60 -10.49
CA ILE A 66 -28.31 11.76 -11.66
C ILE A 66 -28.56 10.30 -11.27
N ARG A 67 -29.31 9.58 -12.12
CA ARG A 67 -29.62 8.17 -11.88
C ARG A 67 -28.33 7.36 -11.69
N PRO A 68 -28.32 6.35 -10.81
CA PRO A 68 -27.15 5.51 -10.57
C PRO A 68 -26.56 4.88 -11.85
N GLN A 69 -27.39 4.55 -12.84
CA GLN A 69 -26.94 3.96 -14.11
C GLN A 69 -26.12 4.94 -14.95
N ASP A 70 -26.45 6.23 -14.86
CA ASP A 70 -25.83 7.31 -15.62
C ASP A 70 -24.66 7.97 -14.84
N ASN A 71 -24.49 7.61 -13.56
CA ASN A 71 -23.40 8.10 -12.70
C ASN A 71 -22.63 6.96 -12.01
N PRO A 72 -21.93 6.12 -12.79
CA PRO A 72 -21.04 5.08 -12.23
C PRO A 72 -19.89 5.68 -11.40
N HIS A 73 -19.49 6.92 -11.69
CA HIS A 73 -18.46 7.65 -10.95
C HIS A 73 -18.78 7.75 -9.45
N ALA A 74 -20.00 8.19 -9.10
CA ALA A 74 -20.42 8.39 -7.72
C ALA A 74 -20.48 7.06 -6.93
N ILE A 75 -20.98 5.98 -7.55
CA ILE A 75 -21.08 4.66 -6.91
C ILE A 75 -19.69 4.07 -6.67
N ILE A 76 -18.84 4.03 -7.70
CA ILE A 76 -17.50 3.46 -7.56
C ILE A 76 -16.66 4.34 -6.62
N GLY A 77 -16.87 5.66 -6.66
CA GLY A 77 -16.23 6.63 -5.78
C GLY A 77 -16.59 6.40 -4.31
N ILE A 78 -17.87 6.25 -3.96
CA ILE A 78 -18.28 6.03 -2.56
C ILE A 78 -17.76 4.69 -2.03
N VAL A 79 -17.79 3.63 -2.85
CA VAL A 79 -17.23 2.32 -2.47
C VAL A 79 -15.72 2.45 -2.22
N SER A 80 -14.99 3.11 -3.11
CA SER A 80 -13.56 3.34 -2.97
C SER A 80 -13.21 4.15 -1.71
N VAL A 81 -13.96 5.23 -1.44
CA VAL A 81 -13.83 6.04 -0.22
C VAL A 81 -14.11 5.20 1.02
N GLY A 82 -15.16 4.38 1.02
CA GLY A 82 -15.49 3.47 2.12
C GLY A 82 -14.37 2.48 2.43
N LEU A 83 -13.81 1.83 1.40
CA LEU A 83 -12.66 0.94 1.56
C LEU A 83 -11.43 1.67 2.10
N CYS A 84 -11.14 2.87 1.57
CA CYS A 84 -10.05 3.73 2.07
C CYS A 84 -10.28 4.11 3.54
N PHE A 85 -11.51 4.39 3.93
CA PHE A 85 -11.86 4.79 5.30
C PHE A 85 -11.68 3.65 6.30
N ILE A 86 -11.98 2.41 5.92
CA ILE A 86 -11.83 1.23 6.78
C ILE A 86 -10.36 0.87 7.03
N GLN A 87 -9.45 1.24 6.12
CA GLN A 87 -8.04 0.84 6.15
C GLN A 87 -7.29 1.21 7.44
N PRO A 88 -7.38 2.46 7.97
CA PRO A 88 -6.76 2.81 9.24
C PRO A 88 -7.33 2.02 10.42
N PHE A 89 -8.64 1.80 10.48
CA PHE A 89 -9.26 1.03 11.58
C PHE A 89 -8.80 -0.43 11.58
N MET A 90 -8.73 -1.04 10.40
CA MET A 90 -8.14 -2.37 10.27
C MET A 90 -6.68 -2.36 10.74
N ALA A 91 -5.90 -1.34 10.39
CA ALA A 91 -4.52 -1.19 10.84
C ALA A 91 -4.37 -0.97 12.35
N LEU A 92 -5.37 -0.41 13.04
CA LEU A 92 -5.40 -0.32 14.51
C LEU A 92 -5.62 -1.70 15.14
N CYS A 93 -6.41 -2.57 14.51
CA CYS A 93 -6.60 -3.96 14.92
C CYS A 93 -5.38 -4.88 14.59
N ARG A 94 -4.23 -4.30 14.20
CA ARG A 94 -3.05 -5.06 13.81
C ARG A 94 -2.49 -5.89 14.97
N CYS A 95 -2.44 -7.20 14.79
CA CYS A 95 -1.82 -8.11 15.76
C CYS A 95 -0.29 -7.94 15.83
N SER A 96 0.30 -8.37 16.96
CA SER A 96 1.75 -8.46 17.18
C SER A 96 2.50 -9.14 16.00
N PRO A 97 3.74 -8.73 15.67
CA PRO A 97 4.54 -9.33 14.59
C PRO A 97 4.71 -10.85 14.66
N THR A 98 4.65 -11.45 15.86
CA THR A 98 4.81 -12.89 16.08
C THR A 98 3.48 -13.66 16.16
N HIS A 99 2.35 -12.97 16.03
CA HIS A 99 1.04 -13.58 16.21
C HIS A 99 0.63 -14.41 14.97
N LYS A 100 0.02 -15.59 15.21
CA LYS A 100 -0.44 -16.52 14.17
C LYS A 100 -1.39 -15.91 13.13
N ASN A 101 -2.20 -14.91 13.52
CA ASN A 101 -3.15 -14.25 12.61
C ASN A 101 -2.52 -13.12 11.78
N ARG A 102 -1.22 -12.84 11.94
CA ARG A 102 -0.53 -11.76 11.22
C ARG A 102 -0.53 -11.93 9.69
N PRO A 103 -0.36 -13.14 9.13
CA PRO A 103 -0.48 -13.36 7.68
C PRO A 103 -1.89 -13.04 7.16
N ILE A 104 -2.93 -13.42 7.91
CA ILE A 104 -4.33 -13.16 7.57
C ILE A 104 -4.58 -11.64 7.55
N PHE A 105 -4.17 -10.94 8.60
CA PHE A 105 -4.23 -9.48 8.65
C PHE A 105 -3.51 -8.83 7.46
N ASN A 106 -2.27 -9.26 7.17
CA ASN A 106 -1.50 -8.71 6.06
C ASN A 106 -2.21 -8.94 4.72
N TRP A 107 -2.83 -10.11 4.52
CA TRP A 107 -3.56 -10.42 3.29
C TRP A 107 -4.80 -9.55 3.14
N PHE A 108 -5.63 -9.43 4.18
CA PHE A 108 -6.82 -8.56 4.15
C PHE A 108 -6.45 -7.09 3.96
N HIS A 109 -5.45 -6.59 4.69
CA HIS A 109 -4.99 -5.20 4.56
C HIS A 109 -4.42 -4.89 3.18
N TRP A 110 -3.67 -5.84 2.62
CA TRP A 110 -3.19 -5.74 1.25
C TRP A 110 -4.36 -5.77 0.25
N PHE A 111 -5.28 -6.73 0.37
CA PHE A 111 -6.40 -6.90 -0.57
C PHE A 111 -7.29 -5.66 -0.59
N VAL A 112 -7.81 -5.25 0.57
CA VAL A 112 -8.68 -4.07 0.69
C VAL A 112 -8.00 -2.81 0.16
N GLY A 113 -6.71 -2.63 0.43
CA GLY A 113 -5.96 -1.47 -0.06
C GLY A 113 -5.79 -1.43 -1.57
N ASN A 114 -5.45 -2.57 -2.18
CA ASN A 114 -5.31 -2.63 -3.64
C ASN A 114 -6.68 -2.51 -4.33
N SER A 115 -7.73 -3.11 -3.78
CA SER A 115 -9.10 -2.92 -4.27
C SER A 115 -9.54 -1.45 -4.19
N ALA A 116 -9.27 -0.77 -3.07
CA ALA A 116 -9.56 0.66 -2.93
C ALA A 116 -8.86 1.48 -4.01
N GLN A 117 -7.57 1.23 -4.24
CA GLN A 117 -6.76 1.94 -5.24
C GLN A 117 -7.28 1.73 -6.67
N ILE A 118 -7.58 0.48 -7.05
CA ILE A 118 -8.10 0.16 -8.39
C ILE A 118 -9.45 0.84 -8.61
N LEU A 119 -10.39 0.68 -7.67
CA LEU A 119 -11.70 1.33 -7.75
C LEU A 119 -11.57 2.86 -7.76
N GLY A 120 -10.63 3.42 -7.01
CA GLY A 120 -10.36 4.86 -6.99
C GLY A 120 -9.89 5.38 -8.36
N LEU A 121 -8.92 4.70 -8.98
CA LEU A 121 -8.48 5.04 -10.34
C LEU A 121 -9.62 4.89 -11.36
N THR A 122 -10.40 3.82 -11.30
CA THR A 122 -11.57 3.61 -12.17
C THR A 122 -12.60 4.73 -11.98
N SER A 123 -12.88 5.13 -10.73
CA SER A 123 -13.77 6.26 -10.44
C SER A 123 -13.25 7.56 -11.05
N ILE A 124 -11.94 7.82 -11.04
CA ILE A 124 -11.36 9.01 -11.69
C ILE A 124 -11.66 9.02 -13.19
N PHE A 125 -11.49 7.91 -13.91
CA PHE A 125 -11.84 7.84 -15.34
C PHE A 125 -13.31 8.15 -15.60
N PHE A 126 -14.22 7.54 -14.83
CA PHE A 126 -15.64 7.85 -14.96
C PHE A 126 -15.97 9.30 -14.60
N GLY A 127 -15.25 9.90 -13.65
CA GLY A 127 -15.38 11.31 -13.31
C GLY A 127 -14.95 12.22 -14.47
N LEU A 128 -13.82 11.92 -15.11
CA LEU A 128 -13.36 12.67 -16.30
C LEU A 128 -14.41 12.64 -17.42
N GLN A 129 -15.05 11.50 -17.63
CA GLN A 129 -16.13 11.36 -18.61
C GLN A 129 -17.38 12.16 -18.21
N LEU A 130 -17.81 12.03 -16.95
CA LEU A 130 -19.03 12.68 -16.43
C LEU A 130 -18.95 14.21 -16.50
N PHE A 131 -17.80 14.78 -16.16
CA PHE A 131 -17.60 16.24 -16.16
C PHE A 131 -17.15 16.80 -17.51
N GLY A 132 -17.10 15.97 -18.57
CA GLY A 132 -16.68 16.42 -19.90
C GLY A 132 -15.26 17.00 -19.90
N SER A 133 -14.34 16.40 -19.12
CA SER A 133 -12.97 16.90 -19.00
C SER A 133 -12.25 16.84 -20.36
N PRO A 134 -11.35 17.80 -20.65
CA PRO A 134 -10.63 17.82 -21.92
C PRO A 134 -9.86 16.52 -22.20
N THR A 135 -9.79 16.09 -23.45
CA THR A 135 -9.16 14.81 -23.84
C THR A 135 -7.69 14.69 -23.39
N TRP A 136 -6.97 15.81 -23.23
CA TRP A 136 -5.59 15.78 -22.72
C TRP A 136 -5.48 15.23 -21.28
N THR A 137 -6.52 15.35 -20.45
CA THR A 137 -6.50 14.78 -19.08
C THR A 137 -6.49 13.26 -19.09
N TRP A 138 -7.15 12.64 -20.09
CA TRP A 138 -7.13 11.19 -20.29
C TRP A 138 -5.73 10.71 -20.64
N PHE A 139 -5.04 11.40 -21.55
CA PHE A 139 -3.66 11.06 -21.91
C PHE A 139 -2.71 11.16 -20.71
N ILE A 140 -2.84 12.20 -19.88
CA ILE A 140 -2.03 12.31 -18.65
C ILE A 140 -2.26 11.11 -17.73
N LEU A 141 -3.52 10.69 -17.53
CA LEU A 141 -3.83 9.57 -16.64
C LEU A 141 -3.34 8.23 -17.21
N ILE A 142 -3.47 8.02 -18.52
CA ILE A 142 -2.95 6.83 -19.21
C ILE A 142 -1.43 6.77 -19.10
N VAL A 143 -0.72 7.88 -19.37
CA VAL A 143 0.74 7.98 -19.24
C VAL A 143 1.17 7.71 -17.80
N PHE A 144 0.45 8.25 -16.83
CA PHE A 144 0.72 7.99 -15.42
C PHE A 144 0.58 6.50 -15.07
N ILE A 145 -0.49 5.83 -15.52
CA ILE A 145 -0.70 4.39 -15.26
C ILE A 145 0.39 3.57 -15.95
N ALA A 146 0.73 3.88 -17.20
CA ALA A 146 1.81 3.21 -17.92
C ALA A 146 3.14 3.36 -17.18
N PHE A 147 3.49 4.58 -16.76
CA PHE A 147 4.67 4.86 -15.94
C PHE A 147 4.64 4.07 -14.62
N HIS A 148 3.52 4.08 -13.91
CA HIS A 148 3.35 3.36 -12.66
C HIS A 148 3.56 1.85 -12.84
N CYS A 149 2.99 1.26 -13.91
CA CYS A 149 3.19 -0.15 -14.26
C CYS A 149 4.67 -0.46 -14.58
N VAL A 150 5.34 0.41 -15.35
CA VAL A 150 6.77 0.25 -15.67
C VAL A 150 7.62 0.32 -14.42
N VAL A 151 7.38 1.27 -13.52
CA VAL A 151 8.09 1.38 -12.24
C VAL A 151 7.87 0.13 -11.39
N HIS A 152 6.63 -0.36 -11.29
CA HIS A 152 6.32 -1.61 -10.59
C HIS A 152 7.05 -2.80 -11.20
N LEU A 153 7.14 -2.88 -12.53
CA LEU A 153 7.86 -3.95 -13.22
C LEU A 153 9.36 -3.89 -12.91
N ILE A 154 9.98 -2.72 -13.04
CA ILE A 154 11.41 -2.51 -12.76
C ILE A 154 11.74 -2.87 -11.31
N LEU A 155 10.96 -2.36 -10.35
CA LEU A 155 11.18 -2.64 -8.93
C LEU A 155 10.94 -4.12 -8.59
N SER A 156 9.98 -4.77 -9.24
CA SER A 156 9.73 -6.21 -9.05
C SER A 156 10.90 -7.05 -9.58
N VAL A 157 11.40 -6.75 -10.77
CA VAL A 157 12.60 -7.42 -11.33
C VAL A 157 13.80 -7.18 -10.44
N GLY A 158 14.04 -5.94 -10.00
CA GLY A 158 15.11 -5.60 -9.08
C GLY A 158 15.03 -6.38 -7.76
N GLN A 159 13.83 -6.56 -7.21
CA GLN A 159 13.62 -7.33 -6.00
C GLN A 159 13.88 -8.83 -6.22
N CYS A 160 13.41 -9.40 -7.33
CA CYS A 160 13.71 -10.80 -7.69
C CYS A 160 15.23 -11.02 -7.82
N VAL A 161 15.94 -10.13 -8.51
CA VAL A 161 17.40 -10.22 -8.65
C VAL A 161 18.10 -10.09 -7.28
N SER A 162 17.64 -9.18 -6.43
CA SER A 162 18.19 -9.01 -5.08
C SER A 162 17.97 -10.25 -4.22
N ASP A 163 16.79 -10.86 -4.29
CA ASP A 163 16.45 -12.07 -3.54
C ASP A 163 17.27 -13.26 -4.06
N SER A 164 17.42 -13.44 -5.38
CA SER A 164 18.28 -14.47 -5.96
C SER A 164 19.76 -14.34 -5.53
N LYS A 165 20.29 -13.11 -5.50
CA LYS A 165 21.66 -12.85 -5.03
C LYS A 165 21.84 -13.16 -3.55
N ALA A 166 20.85 -12.85 -2.72
CA ALA A 166 20.87 -13.17 -1.30
C ALA A 166 20.84 -14.70 -1.08
N ASP A 167 20.03 -15.42 -1.85
CA ASP A 167 20.00 -16.88 -1.81
C ASP A 167 21.33 -17.50 -2.26
N THR A 168 21.94 -16.99 -3.34
CA THR A 168 23.28 -17.45 -3.76
C THR A 168 24.33 -17.17 -2.67
N SER A 169 24.35 -15.99 -2.06
CA SER A 169 25.27 -15.66 -0.96
C SER A 169 25.11 -16.60 0.23
N ASN A 170 23.87 -16.93 0.62
CA ASN A 170 23.61 -17.87 1.72
C ASN A 170 24.07 -19.29 1.40
N ASN A 171 24.03 -19.69 0.12
CA ASN A 171 24.52 -21.00 -0.33
C ASN A 171 26.04 -21.05 -0.51
N VAL A 172 26.72 -19.93 -0.71
CA VAL A 172 28.20 -19.81 -0.83
C VAL A 172 28.90 -19.84 0.53
N PHE A 173 28.19 -19.52 1.62
CA PHE A 173 28.57 -19.90 2.98
C PHE A 173 27.75 -21.13 3.44
N PRO A 174 27.96 -22.32 2.84
CA PRO A 174 27.39 -23.51 3.46
C PRO A 174 28.06 -23.65 4.82
N MET A 175 27.30 -24.07 5.83
CA MET A 175 27.80 -24.50 7.14
C MET A 175 28.95 -25.51 6.95
N LYS A 176 30.18 -25.03 6.80
CA LYS A 176 31.37 -25.80 7.08
C LYS A 176 31.47 -25.84 8.60
N GLU A 177 30.59 -26.64 9.21
CA GLU A 177 30.65 -27.24 10.56
C GLU A 177 29.37 -28.09 10.75
N MET A 178 29.24 -29.16 9.97
CA MET A 178 28.38 -30.31 10.32
C MET A 178 29.24 -31.57 10.30
N ASN A 179 30.28 -31.60 11.12
CA ASN A 179 30.81 -32.86 11.64
C ASN A 179 31.63 -32.60 12.91
N GLY A 180 31.00 -32.74 14.07
CA GLY A 180 31.73 -32.53 15.33
C GLY A 180 30.84 -32.43 16.56
N SER A 181 30.44 -33.59 17.07
CA SER A 181 30.13 -33.80 18.49
C SER A 181 28.81 -33.27 19.07
N ARG A 182 28.05 -34.24 19.58
CA ARG A 182 27.00 -34.17 20.60
C ARG A 182 27.16 -33.03 21.62
N ASN A 183 26.15 -32.16 21.73
CA ASN A 183 25.47 -31.82 22.99
C ASN A 183 24.22 -30.96 22.73
N PRO A 184 23.06 -31.22 23.38
CA PRO A 184 21.87 -30.38 23.23
C PRO A 184 21.92 -29.27 24.30
N LEU A 185 22.23 -28.04 23.90
CA LEU A 185 22.10 -26.89 24.79
C LEU A 185 21.48 -25.70 24.07
N HIS A 186 20.31 -25.32 24.63
CA HIS A 186 19.61 -24.04 24.52
C HIS A 186 18.84 -23.70 23.23
N PRO A 187 17.55 -23.32 23.34
CA PRO A 187 16.85 -22.68 22.23
C PRO A 187 17.52 -21.34 21.94
N VAL A 188 17.80 -21.09 20.66
CA VAL A 188 18.20 -19.79 20.15
C VAL A 188 17.09 -18.79 20.47
N ASP A 189 17.34 -17.95 21.46
CA ASP A 189 16.54 -16.76 21.71
C ASP A 189 16.51 -15.91 20.45
N LYS A 190 15.34 -15.86 19.82
CA LYS A 190 14.99 -14.87 18.82
C LYS A 190 14.88 -13.51 19.51
N ARG A 191 16.01 -12.91 19.88
CA ARG A 191 16.09 -11.55 20.45
C ARG A 191 15.44 -10.56 19.46
N MET A 192 14.21 -10.12 19.75
CA MET A 192 13.85 -8.91 20.51
C MET A 192 14.07 -7.64 19.64
N ASP A 193 13.15 -6.70 19.42
CA ASP A 193 11.83 -6.40 19.98
C ASP A 193 11.05 -5.52 19.00
N ALA A 194 9.72 -5.62 19.01
CA ALA A 194 8.84 -4.53 18.60
C ALA A 194 8.05 -4.10 19.84
N PRO A 195 8.00 -2.81 20.19
CA PRO A 195 7.25 -2.35 21.35
C PRO A 195 5.77 -2.69 21.18
N LYS A 196 5.19 -3.30 22.21
CA LYS A 196 3.76 -3.52 22.34
C LYS A 196 3.11 -2.15 22.61
N THR A 197 2.12 -1.80 21.80
CA THR A 197 0.99 -0.97 22.22
C THR A 197 -0.13 -1.90 22.60
#